data_AF-A0A8T4PFL6-F1
#
_entry.id   AF-A0A8T4PFL6-F1
#
_cell.length_a   1.000
_cell.length_b   1.000
_cell.length_c   1.000
_cell.angle_alpha   90.00
_cell.angle_beta   90.00
_cell.angle_gamma   90.00
#
_symmetry.space_group_name_H-M   'P 1'
#
loop_
_entity.id
_entity.type
_entity.pdbx_description
1 polymer ?
#
loop_
_entity_poly.entity_id
_entity_poly.type
_entity_poly.pdbx_seq_one_letter_code
_entity_poly.pdbx_strand_id
1 'polypeptide(L)' 'MPSFLDKAKEVIARNQDVLNALEELDRTGKLRKVNYKTRVAFTIDEELFNKFRAYCKENGINMSGKIESYIRKELKQVK' A
#
# COMPACT_ATOMS: atom_id res chain seq x y z
N MET A 1 24.09 11.64 26.81
CA MET A 1 23.67 10.50 25.95
C MET A 1 22.18 10.34 26.13
N PRO A 2 21.39 10.13 25.07
CA PRO A 2 19.97 9.85 25.24
C PRO A 2 19.80 8.60 26.11
N SER A 3 18.89 8.65 27.08
CA SER A 3 18.60 7.52 27.94
C SER A 3 18.14 6.34 27.08
N PHE A 4 18.50 5.12 27.47
CA PHE A 4 17.99 3.91 26.84
C PHE A 4 16.46 3.95 26.71
N LEU A 5 15.78 4.46 27.74
CA LEU A 5 14.33 4.59 27.78
C LEU A 5 13.78 5.56 26.72
N ASP A 6 14.50 6.65 26.44
CA ASP A 6 14.05 7.64 25.45
C ASP A 6 14.18 7.08 24.04
N LYS A 7 15.31 6.40 23.75
CA LYS A 7 15.49 5.67 22.49
C LYS A 7 14.49 4.54 22.32
N ALA A 8 14.20 3.79 23.38
CA ALA A 8 13.22 2.71 23.34
C ALA A 8 11.82 3.25 22.99
N LYS A 9 11.38 4.34 23.63
CA LYS A 9 10.10 5.00 23.33
C LYS A 9 10.02 5.49 21.90
N GLU A 10 11.09 6.10 21.39
CA GLU A 10 11.15 6.58 20.00
C GLU A 10 11.04 5.43 18.99
N VAL A 11 11.74 4.33 19.24
CA VAL A 11 11.71 3.14 18.37
C VAL A 11 10.34 2.46 18.40
N ILE A 12 9.72 2.36 19.57
CA ILE A 12 8.35 1.83 19.72
C ILE A 12 7.36 2.67 18.91
N ALA A 13 7.39 3.99 19.08
CA ALA A 13 6.48 4.89 18.38
C ALA A 13 6.62 4.80 16.85
N ARG A 14 7.83 4.58 16.34
CA ARG A 14 8.10 4.46 14.89
C ARG A 14 7.70 3.13 14.28
N ASN A 15 7.60 2.06 15.07
CA ASN A 15 7.42 0.69 14.57
C ASN A 15 6.16 0.03 15.17
N GLN A 16 5.18 0.83 15.56
CA GLN A 16 3.96 0.35 16.22
C GLN A 16 3.20 -0.68 15.37
N ASP A 17 3.21 -0.52 14.06
CA ASP A 17 2.66 -1.45 13.07
C ASP A 17 3.33 -2.83 13.11
N VAL A 18 4.66 -2.86 13.19
CA VAL A 18 5.45 -4.09 13.32
C VAL A 18 5.18 -4.76 14.67
N LEU A 19 5.13 -3.98 15.75
CA LEU A 19 4.85 -4.49 17.10
C LEU A 19 3.45 -5.11 17.19
N ASN A 20 2.45 -4.46 16.62
CA ASN A 20 1.08 -4.98 16.55
C ASN A 20 1.03 -6.29 15.73
N ALA A 21 1.79 -6.37 14.63
CA ALA A 21 1.87 -7.59 13.82
C ALA A 21 2.55 -8.76 14.58
N LEU A 22 3.53 -8.46 15.44
CA LEU A 22 4.17 -9.44 16.31
C LEU A 22 3.24 -9.90 17.44
N GLU A 23 2.46 -9.00 18.04
CA GLU A 23 1.44 -9.36 19.04
C GLU A 23 0.35 -10.26 18.44
N GLU A 24 -0.09 -9.97 17.21
CA GLU A 24 -1.03 -10.85 16.51
C GLU A 24 -0.43 -12.22 16.17
N LEU A 25 0.87 -12.29 15.86
CA LEU A 25 1.57 -13.57 15.66
C LEU A 25 1.57 -14.39 16.95
N ASP A 26 1.88 -13.79 18.09
CA ASP A 26 1.92 -14.48 19.38
C ASP A 26 0.52 -15.02 19.76
N ARG A 27 -0.53 -14.24 19.48
CA ARG A 27 -1.92 -14.64 19.73
C ARG A 27 -2.44 -15.73 18.79
N THR A 28 -2.04 -15.73 17.51
CA THR A 28 -2.69 -16.55 16.46
C THR A 28 -1.79 -17.60 15.82
N GLY A 29 -0.49 -17.59 16.12
CA GLY A 29 0.53 -18.43 15.49
C GLY A 29 0.78 -18.11 14.01
N LYS A 30 0.21 -17.02 13.47
CA LYS A 30 0.33 -16.65 12.06
C LYS A 30 0.63 -15.17 11.91
N LEU A 31 1.71 -14.84 11.20
CA LEU A 31 1.95 -13.48 10.71
C LEU A 31 0.91 -13.15 9.64
N ARG A 32 0.01 -12.22 9.90
CA ARG A 32 -0.78 -11.62 8.83
C ARG A 32 0.18 -10.97 7.85
N LYS A 33 0.11 -11.34 6.57
CA LYS A 33 0.77 -10.58 5.51
C LYS A 33 0.24 -9.15 5.64
N VAL A 34 1.11 -8.21 5.97
CA VAL A 34 0.79 -6.78 5.86
C VAL A 34 0.38 -6.58 4.41
N ASN A 35 -0.91 -6.52 4.15
CA ASN A 35 -1.42 -6.38 2.81
C ASN A 35 -1.19 -4.91 2.46
N TYR A 36 -0.02 -4.60 1.90
CA TYR A 36 0.40 -3.23 1.56
C TYR A 36 -0.49 -2.54 0.51
N LYS A 37 -1.50 -3.25 -0.01
CA LYS A 37 -2.45 -2.72 -0.99
C LYS A 37 -3.77 -2.44 -0.32
N THR A 38 -4.10 -1.17 -0.21
CA THR A 38 -5.41 -0.69 0.23
C THR A 38 -6.38 -0.71 -0.94
N ARG A 39 -7.59 -1.21 -0.74
CA ARG A 39 -8.67 -1.11 -1.73
C ARG A 39 -9.28 0.28 -1.64
N VAL A 40 -9.24 1.02 -2.75
CA VAL A 40 -9.83 2.35 -2.87
C VAL A 40 -10.96 2.29 -3.89
N ALA A 41 -12.09 2.93 -3.56
CA ALA A 41 -13.18 3.15 -4.50
C ALA A 41 -13.10 4.61 -4.98
N PHE A 42 -13.11 4.81 -6.29
CA PHE A 42 -13.17 6.14 -6.90
C PHE A 42 -14.11 6.08 -8.10
N THR A 43 -14.72 7.21 -8.42
CA THR A 43 -15.58 7.36 -9.58
C THR A 43 -14.74 7.70 -10.80
N ILE A 44 -15.05 7.09 -11.94
CA ILE A 44 -14.44 7.36 -13.24
C ILE A 44 -15.56 7.41 -14.27
N ASP A 45 -15.36 8.19 -15.33
CA ASP A 45 -16.24 8.19 -16.48
C ASP A 45 -16.38 6.78 -17.09
N GLU A 46 -17.62 6.40 -17.44
CA GLU A 46 -17.94 5.05 -17.89
C GLU A 46 -17.31 4.73 -19.26
N GLU A 47 -17.35 5.68 -20.20
CA GLU A 47 -16.75 5.50 -21.52
C GLU A 47 -15.24 5.32 -21.41
N LEU A 48 -14.60 6.16 -20.58
CA LEU A 48 -13.18 6.07 -20.28
C LEU A 48 -12.81 4.72 -19.64
N PHE A 49 -13.60 4.26 -18.67
CA PHE A 49 -13.38 2.96 -18.03
C PHE A 49 -13.47 1.81 -19.04
N ASN A 50 -14.48 1.82 -19.91
CA ASN A 50 -14.68 0.80 -20.92
C ASN A 50 -13.52 0.75 -21.93
N LYS A 51 -13.08 1.92 -22.41
CA LYS A 51 -11.89 2.02 -23.29
C LYS A 51 -10.63 1.52 -22.59
N PHE A 52 -10.42 1.91 -21.33
CA PHE A 52 -9.25 1.48 -20.56
C PHE A 52 -9.26 -0.02 -20.30
N ARG A 53 -10.43 -0.59 -20.00
CA ARG A 53 -10.61 -2.03 -19.81
C ARG A 53 -10.32 -2.81 -21.08
N ALA A 54 -10.83 -2.35 -22.23
CA ALA A 54 -10.54 -2.95 -23.53
C ALA A 54 -9.05 -2.92 -23.83
N TYR A 55 -8.41 -1.76 -23.68
CA TYR A 55 -6.97 -1.59 -23.83
C TYR A 55 -6.17 -2.56 -22.95
N CYS A 56 -6.50 -2.68 -21.66
CA CYS A 56 -5.82 -3.60 -20.75
C CYS A 56 -6.02 -5.06 -21.18
N LYS A 57 -7.21 -5.44 -21.65
CA LYS A 57 -7.52 -6.80 -22.10
C LYS A 57 -6.73 -7.16 -23.36
N GLU A 58 -6.72 -6.28 -24.37
CA GLU A 58 -6.02 -6.49 -25.63
C GLU A 58 -4.50 -6.62 -25.45
N ASN A 59 -3.94 -5.89 -24.50
CA ASN A 59 -2.51 -5.87 -24.23
C ASN A 59 -2.07 -6.86 -23.12
N GLY A 60 -3.00 -7.64 -22.54
CA GLY A 60 -2.70 -8.58 -21.46
C GLY A 60 -2.20 -7.91 -20.16
N ILE A 61 -2.61 -6.66 -19.91
CA ILE A 61 -2.10 -5.84 -18.80
C ILE A 61 -3.06 -5.93 -17.60
N ASN A 62 -2.49 -6.03 -16.40
CA ASN A 62 -3.24 -5.88 -15.16
C ASN A 62 -3.68 -4.40 -14.98
N MET A 63 -5.00 -4.19 -14.98
CA MET A 63 -5.65 -2.88 -14.85
C MET A 63 -5.18 -2.11 -13.60
N SER A 64 -5.17 -2.76 -12.43
CA SER A 64 -4.74 -2.12 -11.18
C SER A 64 -3.27 -1.74 -11.21
N GLY A 65 -2.42 -2.58 -11.82
CA GLY A 65 -0.98 -2.29 -11.96
C GLY A 65 -0.72 -1.12 -12.92
N LYS A 66 -1.52 -1.00 -13.98
CA LYS A 66 -1.41 0.12 -14.93
C LYS A 66 -1.83 1.45 -14.31
N ILE A 67 -2.94 1.47 -13.55
CA ILE A 67 -3.37 2.65 -12.80
C ILE A 67 -2.29 3.06 -11.79
N GLU A 68 -1.74 2.12 -11.03
CA GLU A 68 -0.67 2.40 -10.08
C GLU A 68 0.57 3.00 -10.79
N SER A 69 0.92 2.50 -11.97
CA SER A 69 2.01 3.04 -12.78
C SER A 69 1.75 4.49 -13.21
N TYR A 70 0.53 4.82 -13.65
CA TYR A 70 0.18 6.19 -14.00
C TYR A 70 0.26 7.12 -12.80
N ILE A 71 -0.33 6.74 -11.67
CA ILE A 71 -0.26 7.53 -10.43
C ILE A 71 1.20 7.78 -10.03
N ARG A 72 2.06 6.75 -10.07
CA ARG A 72 3.49 6.90 -9.76
C ARG A 72 4.23 7.81 -10.75
N LYS A 73 3.87 7.80 -12.04
CA LYS A 73 4.46 8.67 -13.06
C LYS A 73 4.06 10.12 -12.84
N GLU A 74 2.79 10.38 -12.55
CA GLU A 74 2.30 11.72 -12.23
C GLU A 74 3.00 12.26 -10.98
N LEU A 75 3.05 11.50 -9.88
CA LEU A 75 3.70 11.93 -8.65
C LEU A 75 5.21 12.21 -8.79
N LYS A 76 5.89 11.57 -9.74
CA LYS A 76 7.31 11.85 -10.03
C LYS A 76 7.52 13.16 -10.79
N GLN A 77 6.51 13.62 -11.53
CA GLN A 77 6.55 14.89 -12.26
C GLN A 77 6.25 16.09 -11.34
N VAL A 78 5.72 15.86 -10.14
CA VAL A 78 5.47 16.90 -9.12
C VAL A 78 6.74 17.20 -8.30
N LYS A 79 7.92 17.22 -8.94
CA LYS A 79 9.20 17.56 -8.29
C LYS A 79 9.88 18.72 -8.97
#